data_AF-A0A8S9QHG0-F1
#
_entry.id   AF-A0A8S9QHG0-F1
#
_cell.length_a   1.000
_cell.length_b   1.000
_cell.length_c   1.000
_cell.angle_alpha   90.00
_cell.angle_beta   90.00
_cell.angle_gamma   90.00
#
_symmetry.space_group_name_H-M   'P 1'
#
loop_
_entity.id
_entity.type
_entity.pdbx_description
1 polymer ?
#
loop_
_entity_poly.entity_id
_entity_poly.type
_entity_poly.pdbx_seq_one_letter_code
_entity_poly.pdbx_strand_id
1 'polypeptide(L)'
;MTEEERPPGVKAAKGKKKKNVEGKETLSQFQTMWEIKEKDLVSKDKLSRMWILDHLLAKQEPLDEFENALRKKLIDELLSN
;
A
#
# COMPACT_ATOMS: atom_id res chain seq x y z
N MET A 1 -57.69 16.62 -17.93
CA MET A 1 -56.44 16.42 -17.18
C MET A 1 -55.53 15.62 -18.09
N THR A 2 -54.44 16.27 -18.46
CA THR A 2 -53.21 15.70 -19.05
C THR A 2 -52.89 14.34 -18.42
N GLU A 3 -52.35 13.36 -19.13
CA GLU A 3 -50.95 13.38 -19.57
C GLU A 3 -50.72 12.22 -20.56
N GLU A 4 -50.53 12.51 -21.85
CA GLU A 4 -50.03 11.54 -22.80
C GLU A 4 -48.50 11.64 -22.77
N GLU A 5 -47.87 10.73 -22.03
CA GLU A 5 -46.42 10.68 -21.87
C GLU A 5 -45.76 10.40 -23.22
N ARG A 6 -45.21 11.46 -23.83
CA ARG A 6 -44.55 11.38 -25.13
C ARG A 6 -43.39 10.39 -25.06
N PRO A 7 -43.21 9.52 -26.06
CA PRO A 7 -42.18 8.51 -26.05
C PRO A 7 -40.79 9.16 -25.90
N PRO A 8 -39.90 8.57 -25.08
CA PRO A 8 -38.61 9.16 -24.81
C PRO A 8 -37.83 9.29 -26.11
N GLY A 9 -37.59 10.54 -26.51
CA GLY A 9 -36.70 10.82 -27.64
C GLY A 9 -35.34 10.20 -27.38
N VAL A 10 -34.70 9.71 -28.45
CA VAL A 10 -33.38 9.03 -28.46
C VAL A 10 -32.31 9.75 -27.62
N LYS A 11 -32.47 11.07 -27.40
CA LYS A 11 -31.63 11.92 -26.56
C LYS A 11 -31.75 11.67 -25.04
N ALA A 12 -32.92 11.31 -24.52
CA ALA A 12 -33.12 10.99 -23.10
C ALA A 12 -32.65 9.57 -22.73
N ALA A 13 -32.75 8.61 -23.66
CA ALA A 13 -32.19 7.27 -23.49
C ALA A 13 -30.65 7.27 -23.41
N LYS A 14 -29.99 8.27 -24.02
CA LYS A 14 -28.53 8.40 -24.01
C LYS A 14 -27.97 9.01 -22.72
N GLY A 15 -28.78 9.74 -21.95
CA GLY A 15 -28.38 10.34 -20.67
C GLY A 15 -28.22 9.33 -19.52
N LYS A 16 -28.88 8.17 -19.58
CA LYS A 16 -28.85 7.15 -18.50
C LYS A 16 -27.70 6.15 -18.59
N LYS A 17 -26.79 6.28 -19.58
CA LYS A 17 -25.67 5.34 -19.79
C LYS A 17 -24.32 5.77 -19.19
N LYS A 18 -24.20 6.96 -18.59
CA LYS A 18 -22.99 7.38 -17.89
C LYS A 18 -23.10 7.05 -16.39
N LYS A 19 -23.32 5.77 -16.05
CA LYS A 19 -23.18 5.33 -14.66
C LYS A 19 -21.68 5.40 -14.32
N ASN A 20 -21.37 6.01 -13.17
CA ASN A 20 -20.08 6.16 -12.47
C ASN A 20 -19.22 4.87 -12.29
N VAL A 21 -19.30 3.89 -13.17
CA VAL A 21 -18.59 2.61 -13.07
C VAL A 21 -17.09 2.84 -13.16
N GLU A 22 -16.63 3.67 -14.10
CA GLU A 22 -15.22 4.00 -14.29
C GLU A 22 -14.61 4.70 -13.06
N GLY A 23 -15.35 5.60 -12.40
CA GLY A 23 -14.90 6.27 -11.18
C GLY A 23 -14.80 5.34 -9.95
N LYS A 24 -15.66 4.32 -9.84
CA LYS A 24 -15.59 3.36 -8.73
C LYS A 24 -14.47 2.35 -8.95
N GLU A 25 -14.32 1.88 -10.17
CA GLU A 25 -13.29 0.92 -10.55
C GLU A 25 -11.88 1.52 -10.43
N THR A 26 -11.71 2.78 -10.83
CA THR A 26 -10.44 3.51 -10.63
C THR A 26 -10.13 3.73 -9.15
N LEU A 27 -11.10 4.11 -8.31
CA LEU A 27 -10.88 4.24 -6.86
C LEU A 27 -10.48 2.91 -6.21
N SER A 28 -11.12 1.80 -6.60
CA SER A 28 -10.74 0.46 -6.14
C SER A 28 -9.33 0.07 -6.57
N GLN A 29 -8.92 0.44 -7.80
CA GLN A 29 -7.55 0.23 -8.27
C GLN A 29 -6.53 1.06 -7.47
N PHE A 30 -6.84 2.32 -7.15
CA PHE A 30 -5.98 3.15 -6.31
C PHE A 30 -5.82 2.60 -4.90
N GLN A 31 -6.91 2.13 -4.30
CA GLN A 31 -6.87 1.48 -2.99
C GLN A 31 -5.98 0.23 -3.03
N THR A 32 -6.15 -0.61 -4.04
CA THR A 32 -5.32 -1.82 -4.21
C THR A 32 -3.83 -1.46 -4.39
N MET A 33 -3.51 -0.45 -5.20
CA MET A 33 -2.14 0.03 -5.36
C MET A 33 -1.55 0.57 -4.05
N TRP A 34 -2.35 1.27 -3.25
CA TRP A 34 -1.91 1.78 -1.95
C TRP A 34 -1.59 0.64 -0.98
N GLU A 35 -2.47 -0.36 -0.87
CA GLU A 35 -2.27 -1.54 -0.02
C GLU A 35 -1.01 -2.33 -0.43
N ILE A 36 -0.76 -2.49 -1.73
CA ILE A 36 0.47 -3.12 -2.23
C ILE A 36 1.70 -2.30 -1.82
N LYS A 37 1.63 -0.97 -1.98
CA LYS A 37 2.73 -0.08 -1.63
C LYS A 37 3.03 -0.09 -0.13
N GLU A 38 2.00 -0.14 0.72
CA GLU A 38 2.16 -0.25 2.16
C GLU A 38 2.89 -1.54 2.55
N LYS A 39 2.48 -2.68 2.00
CA LYS A 39 3.15 -3.97 2.22
C LYS A 39 4.60 -3.99 1.73
N ASP A 40 4.86 -3.37 0.57
CA ASP A 40 6.20 -3.22 0.02
C ASP A 40 7.08 -2.35 0.93
N LEU A 41 6.55 -1.24 1.45
CA LEU A 41 7.28 -0.39 2.40
C LEU A 41 7.65 -1.13 3.69
N VAL A 42 6.72 -1.88 4.27
CA VAL A 42 6.98 -2.71 5.46
C VAL A 42 8.06 -3.76 5.16
N SER A 43 8.00 -4.38 3.98
CA SER A 43 9.00 -5.38 3.56
C SER A 43 10.38 -4.76 3.36
N LYS A 44 10.46 -3.58 2.76
CA LYS A 44 11.71 -2.83 2.56
C LYS A 44 12.34 -2.39 3.87
N ASP A 45 11.52 -1.95 4.82
CA ASP A 45 11.95 -1.58 6.16
C ASP A 45 12.55 -2.78 6.91
N LYS A 46 11.90 -3.96 6.81
CA LYS A 46 12.46 -5.22 7.34
C LYS A 46 13.79 -5.60 6.68
N LEU A 47 13.88 -5.48 5.35
CA LEU A 47 15.12 -5.75 4.61
C LEU A 47 16.25 -4.79 5.00
N SER A 48 15.93 -3.50 5.19
CA SER A 48 16.90 -2.51 5.63
C SER A 48 17.46 -2.83 7.02
N ARG A 49 16.60 -3.21 7.97
CA ARG A 49 17.02 -3.68 9.30
C ARG A 49 17.94 -4.90 9.22
N MET A 50 17.60 -5.90 8.41
CA MET A 50 18.45 -7.08 8.18
C MET A 50 19.80 -6.71 7.58
N TRP A 51 19.82 -5.83 6.58
CA TRP A 51 21.07 -5.39 5.95
C TRP A 51 22.01 -4.67 6.93
N ILE A 52 21.45 -3.80 7.78
CA ILE A 52 22.22 -3.15 8.87
C ILE A 52 22.77 -4.20 9.83
N LEU A 53 21.96 -5.19 10.21
CA LEU A 53 22.39 -6.26 11.10
C LEU A 53 23.53 -7.08 10.48
N ASP A 54 23.41 -7.50 9.22
CA ASP A 54 24.46 -8.22 8.49
C ASP A 54 25.77 -7.41 8.44
N HIS A 55 25.67 -6.12 8.18
CA HIS A 55 26.84 -5.23 8.17
C HIS A 55 27.50 -5.14 9.57
N LEU A 56 26.71 -5.04 10.64
CA LEU A 56 27.22 -5.04 12.01
C LEU A 56 27.84 -6.39 12.39
N LEU A 57 27.29 -7.51 11.90
CA LEU A 57 27.82 -8.85 12.12
C LEU A 57 29.12 -9.12 11.37
N ALA A 58 29.30 -8.49 10.20
CA ALA A 58 30.50 -8.63 9.38
C ALA A 58 31.72 -7.86 9.93
N LYS A 59 31.51 -6.90 10.83
CA LYS A 59 32.63 -6.19 11.49
C LYS A 59 33.41 -7.17 12.38
N GLN A 60 34.72 -7.29 12.11
CA GLN A 60 35.63 -8.15 12.87
C GLN A 60 36.25 -7.45 14.09
N GLU A 61 36.13 -6.12 14.17
CA GLU A 61 36.59 -5.31 15.29
C GLU A 61 35.62 -5.35 16.48
N PRO A 62 36.10 -5.12 17.72
CA PRO A 62 35.22 -5.01 18.88
C PRO A 62 34.23 -3.87 18.67
N LEU A 63 32.94 -4.23 18.57
CA LEU A 63 31.84 -3.28 18.47
C LEU A 63 31.80 -2.42 19.73
N ASP A 64 31.57 -1.13 19.54
CA ASP A 64 31.30 -0.20 20.63
C ASP A 64 30.07 -0.63 21.44
N GLU A 65 29.97 -0.22 22.70
CA GLU A 65 28.85 -0.58 23.59
C GLU A 65 27.50 -0.19 22.96
N PHE A 66 27.46 0.96 22.29
CA PHE A 66 26.29 1.43 21.56
C PHE A 66 25.93 0.52 20.37
N GLU A 67 26.91 0.13 19.56
CA GLU A 67 26.69 -0.74 18.39
C GLU A 67 26.21 -2.14 18.82
N ASN A 68 26.75 -2.67 19.92
CA ASN A 68 26.27 -3.92 20.52
C ASN A 68 24.82 -3.81 21.03
N ALA A 69 24.47 -2.71 21.68
CA ALA A 69 23.11 -2.47 22.13
C ALA A 69 22.12 -2.37 20.95
N LEU A 70 22.51 -1.68 19.87
CA LEU A 70 21.73 -1.61 18.63
C LEU A 70 21.55 -2.98 17.99
N ARG A 71 22.65 -3.75 17.85
CA ARG A 71 22.63 -5.11 17.32
C ARG A 71 21.64 -6.00 18.08
N LYS A 72 21.70 -5.97 19.42
CA LYS A 72 20.78 -6.75 20.26
C LYS A 72 19.32 -6.35 20.05
N LYS A 73 19.02 -5.05 20.03
CA LYS A 73 17.66 -4.54 19.76
C LYS A 73 17.14 -4.97 18.40
N LEU A 74 17.97 -4.90 17.35
CA LEU A 74 17.59 -5.33 15.99
C LEU A 74 17.30 -6.84 15.92
N ILE A 75 18.10 -7.66 16.61
CA ILE A 75 17.86 -9.10 16.72
C ILE A 75 16.53 -9.38 17.43
N ASP A 76 16.27 -8.71 18.55
CA ASP A 76 15.02 -8.86 19.30
C ASP A 76 13.81 -8.44 18.44
N GLU A 77 13.88 -7.31 17.74
CA GLU A 77 12.80 -6.81 16.87
C GLU A 77 12.53 -7.75 15.67
N LEU A 78 13.58 -8.33 15.08
CA LEU A 78 13.44 -9.23 13.94
C LEU A 78 12.97 -10.64 14.33
N LEU A 79 13.32 -11.13 15.52
CA LEU A 79 13.01 -12.49 15.99
C LEU A 79 11.77 -12.56 16.90
N SER A 80 11.29 -11.45 17.45
CA SER A 80 10.12 -11.41 18.35
C SER A 80 8.77 -11.26 17.61
N ASN A 81 8.74 -11.44 16.29
CA ASN A 81 7.54 -11.39 15.43
C ASN A 81 7.06 -12.78 15.03
#